data_AF-A0A951KEA4-F1
#
_entry.id   AF-A0A951KEA4-F1
#
_cell.length_a   1.000
_cell.length_b   1.000
_cell.length_c   1.000
_cell.angle_alpha   90.00
_cell.angle_beta   90.00
_cell.angle_gamma   90.00
#
_symmetry.space_group_name_H-M   'P 1'
#
loop_
_entity.id
_entity.type
_entity.pdbx_description
1 polymer ?
#
loop_
_entity_poly.entity_id
_entity_poly.type
_entity_poly.pdbx_seq_one_letter_code
_entity_poly.pdbx_strand_id
1 'polypeptide(L)'
;MSSAQRVEGRSAHQIREVIEGFLANCHQPALLEPGEDLLALESGNLSLGFRGSRLTLEVWDRTRNLSRRIVAVKHESPERLELVVERFGRREGQLFLLDLSRRAGMEAGRRSARLVFRERFGMFLRRQFPEWKLVELSAEPNLEFSLSPAFPRAFLRHGQHGWAALACPPEGDE
;
A
#
# COMPACT_ATOMS: atom_id res chain seq x y z
N MET A 1 -18.44 -15.67 -7.44
CA MET A 1 -18.03 -14.80 -8.56
C MET A 1 -18.46 -13.39 -8.23
N SER A 2 -17.53 -12.50 -7.89
CA SER A 2 -17.83 -11.08 -7.66
C SER A 2 -17.62 -10.35 -8.98
N SER A 3 -18.68 -9.76 -9.53
CA SER A 3 -18.65 -8.99 -10.77
C SER A 3 -17.94 -7.66 -10.54
N ALA A 4 -16.63 -7.66 -10.74
CA ALA A 4 -15.82 -6.46 -10.86
C ALA A 4 -16.30 -5.62 -12.05
N GLN A 5 -17.07 -4.56 -11.79
CA GLN A 5 -17.47 -3.60 -12.82
C GLN A 5 -16.29 -2.67 -13.12
N ARG A 6 -15.73 -2.77 -14.32
CA ARG A 6 -14.82 -1.79 -14.90
C ARG A 6 -15.69 -0.65 -15.44
N VAL A 7 -15.63 0.54 -14.83
CA VAL A 7 -16.55 1.65 -15.18
C VAL A 7 -15.81 2.76 -15.91
N GLU A 8 -15.81 2.72 -17.23
CA GLU A 8 -15.38 3.85 -18.07
C GLU A 8 -16.45 4.95 -18.06
N GLY A 9 -16.03 6.22 -17.97
CA GLY A 9 -16.90 7.39 -18.18
C GLY A 9 -17.46 8.10 -16.94
N ARG A 10 -17.03 7.78 -15.71
CA ARG A 10 -17.49 8.50 -14.50
C ARG A 10 -16.98 9.95 -14.50
N SER A 11 -17.89 10.91 -14.26
CA SER A 11 -17.53 12.30 -13.98
C SER A 11 -16.84 12.42 -12.62
N ALA A 12 -16.12 13.51 -12.38
CA ALA A 12 -15.44 13.73 -11.10
C ALA A 12 -16.42 13.78 -9.89
N HIS A 13 -17.67 14.21 -10.11
CA HIS A 13 -18.73 14.14 -9.09
C HIS A 13 -19.18 12.70 -8.82
N GLN A 14 -19.35 11.88 -9.86
CA GLN A 14 -19.70 10.46 -9.69
C GLN A 14 -18.59 9.68 -8.98
N ILE A 15 -17.31 9.99 -9.28
CA ILE A 15 -16.18 9.40 -8.56
C ILE A 15 -16.23 9.78 -7.08
N ARG A 16 -16.56 11.04 -6.77
CA ARG A 16 -16.70 11.52 -5.39
C ARG A 16 -17.79 10.76 -4.64
N GLU A 17 -18.98 10.62 -5.23
CA GLU A 17 -20.10 9.88 -4.64
C GLU A 17 -19.74 8.43 -4.34
N VAL A 18 -19.00 7.78 -5.25
CA VAL A 18 -18.52 6.41 -5.05
C VAL A 18 -17.55 6.32 -3.89
N ILE A 19 -16.61 7.25 -3.78
CA ILE A 19 -15.65 7.28 -2.66
C ILE A 19 -16.37 7.52 -1.34
N GLU A 20 -17.27 8.51 -1.28
CA GLU A 20 -18.06 8.81 -0.10
C GLU A 20 -18.96 7.63 0.30
N GLY A 21 -19.59 6.97 -0.67
CA GLY A 21 -20.39 5.77 -0.46
C GLY A 21 -19.57 4.59 0.06
N PHE A 22 -18.37 4.36 -0.47
CA PHE A 22 -17.45 3.34 0.03
C PHE A 22 -17.05 3.62 1.48
N LEU A 23 -16.62 4.84 1.79
CA LEU A 23 -16.17 5.24 3.13
C LEU A 23 -17.30 5.16 4.17
N ALA A 24 -18.53 5.52 3.79
CA ALA A 24 -19.69 5.42 4.68
C ALA A 24 -20.02 3.97 5.08
N ASN A 25 -19.63 2.99 4.26
CA ASN A 25 -19.86 1.56 4.50
C ASN A 25 -18.63 0.82 5.06
N CYS A 26 -17.50 1.51 5.27
CA CYS A 26 -16.29 0.93 5.84
C CYS A 26 -16.32 0.96 7.37
N HIS A 27 -15.91 -0.13 8.01
CA HIS A 27 -15.76 -0.17 9.47
C HIS A 27 -14.34 0.17 9.93
N GLN A 28 -13.33 -0.25 9.17
CA GLN A 28 -11.93 0.10 9.45
C GLN A 28 -11.25 0.60 8.17
N PRO A 29 -11.57 1.83 7.73
CA PRO A 29 -11.06 2.37 6.47
C PRO A 29 -9.55 2.65 6.55
N ALA A 30 -8.83 2.34 5.47
CA ALA A 30 -7.41 2.64 5.31
C ALA A 30 -7.07 3.02 3.87
N LEU A 31 -6.07 3.87 3.70
CA LEU A 31 -5.49 4.24 2.41
C LEU A 31 -4.19 3.48 2.16
N LEU A 32 -4.09 2.88 0.97
CA LEU A 32 -2.88 2.22 0.49
C LEU A 32 -2.44 2.88 -0.82
N GLU A 33 -1.23 3.44 -0.80
CA GLU A 33 -0.47 3.74 -2.02
C GLU A 33 0.68 2.75 -2.15
N PRO A 34 0.89 2.09 -3.31
CA PRO A 34 1.97 1.11 -3.44
C PRO A 34 3.34 1.75 -3.18
N GLY A 35 4.11 1.12 -2.29
CA GLY A 35 5.43 1.58 -1.85
C GLY A 35 5.41 2.46 -0.60
N GLU A 36 4.22 2.85 -0.13
CA GLU A 36 4.00 3.67 1.05
C GLU A 36 3.41 2.82 2.18
N ASP A 37 3.68 3.22 3.43
CA ASP A 37 2.98 2.61 4.58
C ASP A 37 1.47 2.74 4.42
N LEU A 38 0.73 1.82 5.02
CA LEU A 38 -0.72 1.92 5.11
C LEU A 38 -1.09 3.11 6.01
N LEU A 39 -2.06 3.92 5.60
CA LEU A 39 -2.53 5.07 6.37
C LEU A 39 -3.95 4.80 6.87
N ALA A 40 -4.13 4.67 8.18
CA ALA A 40 -5.47 4.50 8.78
C ALA A 40 -6.32 5.75 8.56
N LEU A 41 -7.57 5.58 8.14
CA LEU A 41 -8.50 6.70 7.96
C LEU A 41 -9.33 6.85 9.23
N GLU A 42 -9.21 8.00 9.85
CA GLU A 42 -9.86 8.37 11.09
C GLU A 42 -10.71 9.62 10.88
N SER A 43 -11.61 9.90 11.83
CA SER A 43 -12.41 11.13 11.77
C SER A 43 -11.48 12.35 11.78
N GLY A 44 -11.57 13.18 10.73
CA GLY A 44 -10.82 14.43 10.63
C GLY A 44 -9.40 14.30 10.09
N ASN A 45 -8.99 13.16 9.51
CA ASN A 45 -7.67 13.01 8.87
C ASN A 45 -7.72 12.85 7.34
N LEU A 46 -8.88 13.12 6.74
CA LEU A 46 -9.15 12.98 5.32
C LEU A 46 -9.98 14.16 4.81
N SER A 47 -9.65 14.64 3.61
CA SER A 47 -10.43 15.63 2.87
C SER A 47 -10.58 15.18 1.42
N LEU A 48 -11.83 15.21 0.93
CA LEU A 48 -12.16 14.94 -0.46
C LEU A 48 -12.83 16.18 -1.04
N GLY A 49 -12.17 16.81 -2.00
CA GLY A 49 -12.59 18.13 -2.48
C GLY A 49 -12.23 18.40 -3.93
N PHE A 50 -12.84 19.44 -4.48
CA PHE A 50 -12.57 19.90 -5.83
C PHE A 50 -11.57 21.05 -5.81
N ARG A 51 -10.51 20.92 -6.61
CA ARG A 51 -9.60 22.02 -6.97
C ARG A 51 -9.88 22.38 -8.43
N GLY A 52 -10.79 23.34 -8.64
CA GLY A 52 -11.40 23.57 -9.96
C GLY A 52 -12.22 22.37 -10.40
N SER A 53 -11.98 21.83 -11.59
CA SER A 53 -12.66 20.61 -12.10
C SER A 53 -12.04 19.30 -11.61
N ARG A 54 -10.99 19.35 -10.78
CA ARG A 54 -10.19 18.18 -10.40
C ARG A 54 -10.58 17.69 -9.00
N LEU A 55 -11.00 16.44 -8.90
CA LEU A 55 -11.20 15.78 -7.62
C LEU A 55 -9.85 15.45 -6.98
N THR A 56 -9.65 15.90 -5.75
CA THR A 56 -8.43 15.68 -4.97
C THR A 56 -8.80 15.00 -3.66
N LEU A 57 -8.06 13.94 -3.34
CA LEU A 57 -8.10 13.27 -2.05
C LEU A 57 -6.84 13.65 -1.27
N GLU A 58 -7.02 14.13 -0.05
CA GLU A 58 -5.97 14.45 0.89
C GLU A 58 -6.15 13.62 2.15
N VAL A 59 -5.07 13.02 2.63
CA VAL A 59 -5.06 12.21 3.83
C VAL A 59 -3.77 12.50 4.60
N TRP A 60 -3.85 12.64 5.91
CA TRP A 60 -2.70 12.99 6.74
C TRP A 60 -2.66 12.21 8.06
N ASP A 61 -1.46 12.08 8.60
CA ASP A 61 -1.19 11.61 9.94
C ASP A 61 -0.11 12.48 10.59
N ARG A 62 0.45 12.06 11.73
CA ARG A 62 1.50 12.82 12.44
C ARG A 62 2.84 12.85 11.69
N THR A 63 3.05 11.95 10.75
CA THR A 63 4.32 11.71 10.06
C THR A 63 4.32 12.24 8.63
N ARG A 64 3.16 12.32 7.96
CA ARG A 64 3.06 12.70 6.55
C ARG A 64 1.69 13.22 6.13
N ASN A 65 1.67 13.88 4.96
CA ASN A 65 0.47 14.27 4.22
C ASN A 65 0.57 13.73 2.79
N LEU A 66 -0.49 13.05 2.33
CA LEU A 66 -0.64 12.53 0.98
C LEU A 66 -1.79 13.29 0.29
N SER A 67 -1.49 13.95 -0.82
CA SER A 67 -2.47 14.58 -1.71
C SER A 67 -2.39 13.97 -3.11
N ARG A 68 -3.50 13.44 -3.61
CA ARG A 68 -3.59 12.80 -4.94
C ARG A 68 -4.81 13.30 -5.70
N ARG A 69 -4.62 13.60 -6.99
CA ARG A 69 -5.72 13.85 -7.91
C ARG A 69 -6.29 12.52 -8.38
N ILE A 70 -7.58 12.30 -8.13
CA ILE A 70 -8.29 11.11 -8.59
C ILE A 70 -8.81 11.34 -9.99
N VAL A 71 -8.57 10.40 -10.90
CA VAL A 71 -8.98 10.50 -12.31
C VAL A 71 -9.95 9.41 -12.75
N ALA A 72 -9.96 8.25 -12.08
CA ALA A 72 -10.93 7.19 -12.36
C ALA A 72 -11.11 6.23 -11.16
N VAL A 73 -12.21 5.50 -11.18
CA VAL A 73 -12.40 4.28 -10.37
C VAL A 73 -12.18 3.08 -11.29
N LYS A 74 -11.22 2.23 -10.96
CA LYS A 74 -10.90 1.04 -11.77
C LYS A 74 -11.64 -0.20 -11.29
N HIS A 75 -11.87 -0.31 -9.98
CA HIS A 75 -12.59 -1.43 -9.37
C HIS A 75 -13.27 -0.98 -8.08
N GLU A 76 -14.43 -1.56 -7.80
CA GLU A 76 -15.22 -1.30 -6.60
C GLU A 76 -15.73 -2.62 -6.01
N SER A 77 -15.44 -2.85 -4.74
CA SER A 77 -16.02 -3.93 -3.94
C SER A 77 -16.14 -3.50 -2.48
N PRO A 78 -16.92 -4.21 -1.64
CA PRO A 78 -17.10 -3.85 -0.24
C PRO A 78 -15.79 -3.78 0.57
N GLU A 79 -14.79 -4.58 0.21
CA GLU A 79 -13.47 -4.60 0.86
C GLU A 79 -12.47 -3.59 0.29
N ARG A 80 -12.68 -3.09 -0.93
CA ARG A 80 -11.69 -2.27 -1.62
C ARG A 80 -12.26 -1.44 -2.76
N LEU A 81 -11.86 -0.17 -2.79
CA LEU A 81 -11.96 0.70 -3.95
C LEU A 81 -10.58 0.91 -4.58
N GLU A 82 -10.42 0.55 -5.85
CA GLU A 82 -9.21 0.83 -6.64
C GLU A 82 -9.41 2.10 -7.46
N LEU A 83 -8.56 3.09 -7.20
CA LEU A 83 -8.58 4.40 -7.83
C LEU A 83 -7.36 4.56 -8.74
N VAL A 84 -7.56 5.25 -9.86
CA VAL A 84 -6.47 5.75 -10.69
C VAL A 84 -6.20 7.19 -10.29
N VAL A 85 -4.93 7.52 -10.10
CA VAL A 85 -4.47 8.85 -9.70
C VAL A 85 -3.46 9.44 -10.67
N GLU A 86 -3.45 10.76 -10.79
CA GLU A 86 -2.41 11.48 -11.52
C GLU A 86 -1.21 11.71 -10.60
N ARG A 87 -0.06 11.17 -10.96
CA ARG A 87 1.25 11.41 -10.34
C ARG A 87 2.00 12.54 -11.06
N PHE A 88 3.11 12.95 -10.48
CA PHE A 88 4.01 13.94 -11.07
C PHE A 88 4.36 13.58 -12.53
N GLY A 89 4.37 14.59 -13.40
CA GLY A 89 4.62 14.40 -14.84
C GLY A 89 3.46 13.75 -15.60
N ARG A 90 2.22 13.81 -15.09
CA ARG A 90 1.01 13.21 -15.71
C ARG A 90 1.07 11.69 -15.88
N ARG A 91 1.88 11.01 -15.06
CA ARG A 91 1.92 9.54 -15.04
C ARG A 91 0.75 9.03 -14.22
N GLU A 92 0.16 7.93 -14.62
CA GLU A 92 -0.88 7.28 -13.82
C GLU A 92 -0.26 6.48 -12.67
N GLY A 93 -0.93 6.48 -11.54
CA GLY A 93 -0.65 5.64 -10.38
C GLY A 93 -1.92 4.98 -9.88
N GLN A 94 -1.75 4.01 -8.97
CA GLN A 94 -2.86 3.37 -8.28
C GLN A 94 -2.92 3.86 -6.84
N LEU A 95 -4.13 4.01 -6.34
CA LEU A 95 -4.44 4.30 -4.95
C LEU A 95 -5.61 3.41 -4.53
N PHE A 96 -5.55 2.85 -3.34
CA PHE A 96 -6.60 1.96 -2.86
C PHE A 96 -7.17 2.48 -1.55
N LEU A 97 -8.49 2.49 -1.44
CA LEU A 97 -9.18 2.55 -0.15
C LEU A 97 -9.55 1.12 0.22
N LEU A 98 -9.25 0.72 1.45
CA LEU A 98 -9.48 -0.63 1.98
C LEU A 98 -10.41 -0.56 3.19
N ASP A 99 -11.23 -1.59 3.38
CA ASP A 99 -11.87 -1.87 4.67
C ASP A 99 -11.13 -3.01 5.36
N LEU A 100 -10.31 -2.69 6.36
CA LEU A 100 -9.49 -3.66 7.10
C LEU A 100 -10.31 -4.57 8.01
N SER A 101 -11.58 -4.25 8.27
CA SER A 101 -12.48 -5.13 9.00
C SER A 101 -12.85 -6.38 8.20
N ARG A 102 -12.65 -6.33 6.86
CA ARG A 102 -12.92 -7.42 5.94
C ARG A 102 -11.64 -8.18 5.64
N ARG A 103 -11.75 -9.51 5.57
CA ARG A 103 -10.60 -10.42 5.37
C ARG A 103 -9.72 -10.02 4.18
N ALA A 104 -10.31 -9.77 3.01
CA ALA A 104 -9.56 -9.42 1.81
C ALA A 104 -8.87 -8.05 1.91
N GLY A 105 -9.47 -7.07 2.60
CA GLY A 105 -8.85 -5.77 2.89
C GLY A 105 -7.67 -5.91 3.85
N MET A 106 -7.86 -6.68 4.93
CA MET A 106 -6.79 -7.01 5.88
C MET A 106 -5.62 -7.75 5.24
N GLU A 107 -5.87 -8.75 4.39
CA GLU A 107 -4.82 -9.47 3.66
C GLU A 107 -4.04 -8.55 2.70
N ALA A 108 -4.72 -7.63 2.03
CA ALA A 108 -4.09 -6.62 1.17
C ALA A 108 -3.22 -5.64 1.98
N GLY A 109 -3.73 -5.15 3.12
CA GLY A 109 -2.97 -4.29 4.04
C GLY A 109 -1.70 -4.97 4.56
N ARG A 110 -1.82 -6.21 5.07
CA ARG A 110 -0.68 -7.01 5.52
C ARG A 110 0.35 -7.24 4.41
N ARG A 111 -0.10 -7.52 3.18
CA ARG A 111 0.81 -7.67 2.03
C ARG A 111 1.58 -6.38 1.75
N SER A 112 0.92 -5.24 1.78
CA SER A 112 1.56 -3.94 1.56
C SER A 112 2.61 -3.64 2.62
N ALA A 113 2.26 -3.79 3.90
CA ALA A 113 3.18 -3.56 5.02
C ALA A 113 4.45 -4.42 4.89
N ARG A 114 4.30 -5.71 4.53
CA ARG A 114 5.45 -6.59 4.28
C ARG A 114 6.35 -6.10 3.15
N LEU A 115 5.79 -5.64 2.04
CA LEU A 115 6.59 -5.15 0.89
C LEU A 115 7.32 -3.86 1.25
N VAL A 116 6.67 -2.92 1.94
CA VAL A 116 7.30 -1.68 2.40
C VAL A 116 8.43 -1.98 3.38
N PHE A 117 8.18 -2.86 4.35
CA PHE A 117 9.19 -3.27 5.32
C PHE A 117 10.37 -4.00 4.66
N ARG A 118 10.13 -4.84 3.65
CA ARG A 118 11.17 -5.46 2.82
C ARG A 118 12.07 -4.41 2.16
N GLU A 119 11.50 -3.39 1.53
CA GLU A 119 12.29 -2.34 0.88
C GLU A 119 13.11 -1.54 1.90
N ARG A 120 12.54 -1.22 3.06
CA ARG A 120 13.24 -0.57 4.18
C ARG A 120 14.41 -1.41 4.68
N PHE A 121 14.19 -2.72 4.86
CA PHE A 121 15.23 -3.65 5.26
C PHE A 121 16.37 -3.70 4.23
N GLY A 122 16.04 -3.79 2.93
CA GLY A 122 17.03 -3.74 1.86
C GLY A 122 17.83 -2.43 1.83
N MET A 123 17.19 -1.28 2.05
CA MET A 123 17.89 0.01 2.15
C MET A 123 18.79 0.08 3.39
N PHE A 124 18.30 -0.40 4.54
CA PHE A 124 19.08 -0.48 5.78
C PHE A 124 20.34 -1.31 5.59
N LEU A 125 20.21 -2.52 5.02
CA LEU A 125 21.35 -3.42 4.78
C LEU A 125 22.41 -2.77 3.90
N ARG A 126 22.03 -2.15 2.78
CA ARG A 126 22.97 -1.45 1.88
C ARG A 126 23.67 -0.28 2.57
N ARG A 127 22.99 0.40 3.50
CA ARG A 127 23.55 1.53 4.24
C ARG A 127 24.49 1.10 5.37
N GLN A 128 24.15 0.05 6.11
CA GLN A 128 24.95 -0.41 7.26
C GLN A 128 26.10 -1.31 6.86
N PHE A 129 25.97 -2.04 5.76
CA PHE A 129 26.98 -2.98 5.27
C PHE A 129 27.37 -2.64 3.81
N PRO A 130 27.97 -1.47 3.55
CA PRO A 130 28.22 -0.99 2.20
C PRO A 130 29.18 -1.89 1.40
N GLU A 131 30.12 -2.57 2.07
CA GLU A 131 31.04 -3.54 1.45
C GLU A 131 30.36 -4.87 1.09
N TRP A 132 29.16 -5.13 1.63
CA TRP A 132 28.43 -6.37 1.40
C TRP A 132 27.39 -6.18 0.30
N LYS A 133 27.51 -6.97 -0.78
CA LYS A 133 26.54 -6.96 -1.87
C LYS A 133 25.27 -7.69 -1.44
N LEU A 134 24.12 -7.01 -1.47
CA LEU A 134 22.81 -7.63 -1.35
C LEU A 134 22.52 -8.48 -2.60
N VAL A 135 22.52 -9.80 -2.46
CA VAL A 135 22.33 -10.77 -3.55
C VAL A 135 20.86 -11.15 -3.69
N GLU A 136 20.17 -11.36 -2.58
CA GLU A 136 18.75 -11.73 -2.55
C GLU A 136 18.02 -10.92 -1.48
N LEU A 137 16.76 -10.57 -1.77
CA LEU A 137 15.84 -9.94 -0.84
C LEU A 137 14.42 -10.44 -1.15
N SER A 138 13.77 -11.08 -0.19
CA SER A 138 12.45 -11.70 -0.37
C SER A 138 11.55 -11.48 0.83
N ALA A 139 10.25 -11.32 0.56
CA ALA A 139 9.18 -11.39 1.58
C ALA A 139 8.06 -12.35 1.11
N GLU A 140 8.39 -13.24 0.17
CA GLU A 140 7.47 -14.22 -0.39
C GLU A 140 7.45 -15.50 0.45
N PRO A 141 6.36 -16.28 0.47
CA PRO A 141 6.38 -17.60 1.06
C PRO A 141 7.31 -18.52 0.24
N ASN A 142 8.08 -19.36 0.93
CA ASN A 142 8.79 -20.47 0.30
C ASN A 142 8.32 -21.76 0.97
N LEU A 143 7.33 -22.41 0.36
CA LEU A 143 6.69 -23.60 0.90
C LEU A 143 7.58 -24.85 0.84
N GLU A 144 8.54 -24.89 -0.09
CA GLU A 144 9.51 -25.98 -0.21
C GLU A 144 10.41 -26.07 1.03
N PHE A 145 10.80 -24.92 1.58
CA PHE A 145 11.66 -24.83 2.77
C PHE A 145 10.92 -24.37 4.03
N SER A 146 9.58 -24.43 4.04
CA SER A 146 8.74 -24.02 5.18
C SER A 146 9.01 -22.59 5.69
N LEU A 147 9.39 -21.68 4.79
CA LEU A 147 9.66 -20.28 5.14
C LEU A 147 8.39 -19.44 4.98
N SER A 148 7.90 -18.90 6.10
CA SER A 148 6.74 -18.01 6.11
C SER A 148 7.08 -16.66 5.46
N PRO A 149 6.09 -15.94 4.92
CA PRO A 149 6.30 -14.58 4.43
C PRO A 149 6.37 -13.54 5.56
N ALA A 150 6.26 -13.93 6.83
CA ALA A 150 6.10 -13.00 7.96
C ALA A 150 7.29 -12.04 8.09
N PHE A 151 8.49 -12.55 7.86
CA PHE A 151 9.74 -11.81 8.00
C PHE A 151 10.45 -11.73 6.65
N PRO A 152 10.76 -10.52 6.13
CA PRO A 152 11.61 -10.40 4.96
C PRO A 152 13.00 -10.95 5.27
N ARG A 153 13.60 -11.53 4.24
CA ARG A 153 14.86 -12.27 4.32
C ARG A 153 15.78 -11.76 3.23
N ALA A 154 17.07 -11.79 3.53
CA ALA A 154 18.09 -11.33 2.63
C ALA A 154 19.32 -12.24 2.68
N PHE A 155 20.05 -12.27 1.57
CA PHE A 155 21.35 -12.88 1.50
C PHE A 155 22.37 -11.86 0.98
N LEU A 156 23.48 -11.71 1.71
CA LEU A 156 24.56 -10.78 1.38
C LEU A 156 25.86 -11.54 1.10
N ARG A 157 26.71 -10.98 0.23
CA ARG A 157 28.05 -11.52 -0.04
C ARG A 157 29.14 -10.47 0.06
N HIS A 158 30.28 -10.88 0.61
CA HIS A 158 31.53 -10.11 0.59
C HIS A 158 32.69 -11.07 0.29
N GLY A 159 33.17 -11.06 -0.95
CA GLY A 159 34.12 -12.05 -1.44
C GLY A 159 33.57 -13.48 -1.34
N GLN A 160 34.27 -14.35 -0.61
CA GLN A 160 33.87 -15.74 -0.36
C GLN A 160 32.93 -15.91 0.84
N HIS A 161 32.64 -14.82 1.58
CA HIS A 161 31.75 -14.87 2.74
C HIS A 161 30.30 -14.58 2.33
N GLY A 162 29.36 -15.26 2.99
CA GLY A 162 27.93 -15.08 2.81
C GLY A 162 27.20 -14.97 4.14
N TRP A 163 26.28 -14.02 4.25
CA TRP A 163 25.42 -13.81 5.42
C TRP A 163 23.95 -13.92 5.04
N ALA A 164 23.19 -14.66 5.84
CA ALA A 164 21.73 -14.63 5.82
C ALA A 164 21.23 -13.61 6.86
N ALA A 165 20.26 -12.80 6.47
CA ALA A 165 19.67 -11.79 7.35
C ALA A 165 18.14 -11.90 7.31
N LEU A 166 17.52 -11.64 8.46
CA LEU A 166 16.08 -11.63 8.68
C LEU A 166 15.72 -10.34 9.42
N ALA A 167 14.56 -9.76 9.13
CA ALA A 167 14.06 -8.63 9.90
C ALA A 167 12.68 -8.93 10.49
N CYS A 168 12.54 -8.66 11.79
CA CYS A 168 11.26 -8.67 12.49
C CYS A 168 10.67 -7.25 12.43
N PRO A 169 9.45 -7.05 11.89
CA PRO A 169 8.75 -5.78 12.05
C PRO A 169 8.28 -5.63 13.50
N PRO A 170 8.09 -4.40 14.01
CA PRO A 170 7.68 -4.16 15.40
C PRO A 170 6.41 -4.92 15.81
N GLU A 171 5.48 -5.14 14.87
CA GLU A 171 4.24 -5.88 15.10
C GLU A 171 4.43 -7.40 15.16
N GLY A 172 5.65 -7.91 14.96
CA GLY A 172 6.01 -9.33 14.96
C GLY A 172 6.73 -9.81 16.24
N ASP A 173 6.98 -8.92 17.20
CA ASP A 173 7.61 -9.23 18.49
C ASP A 173 6.59 -9.67 19.58
N GLU A 174 5.29 -9.69 19.26
CA GLU A 174 4.19 -10.11 20.15
C GLU A 174 3.77 -11.58 20.00
#